data_AF-A0A661CRH7-F1
#
_entry.id   AF-A0A661CRH7-F1
#
_cell.length_a   1.000
_cell.length_b   1.000
_cell.length_c   1.000
_cell.angle_alpha   90.00
_cell.angle_beta   90.00
_cell.angle_gamma   90.00
#
_symmetry.space_group_name_H-M   'P 1'
#
loop_
_entity.id
_entity.type
_entity.pdbx_description
1 polymer ?
#
loop_
_entity_poly.entity_id
_entity_poly.type
_entity_poly.pdbx_seq_one_letter_code
_entity_poly.pdbx_strand_id
1 'polypeptide(L)'
;MNRYPPWKYLLIGAVILVCALYALPNLFGEDPAVQISPAYARDMKMDETVQATAEAKLKEAGIEFTRVDRTPKQLLVRFKDTDTQLKAYTLLKDAMPKYIVAQNLAPATPDWLQGLGGQPMYLGLDLRGGVHFLMQVDMETAITQDEETYVNEFRTLFREKKLRYKGSIIRVKDGGGILVVFDTLEKREQAKKIIEKQYDDLAIAEHENVGADEYRLHLTFTEKALNENRQKALQQNIITLRNRVNELGVSEPVIQRQGDDRIVVQLPGVQDTARAKEILGATATLEFRLVAQEDDKYGGRLYQRREGPPVKLKRRVIATGEHIVDAAATFDQRSGQPATTVRLDNKGGKRMLQATRKNVGKPMAVVFIEYHIKTKVTEDGKKIITRQKTEEVINVATIIEEFSNRFQITGLKQGEATNLALLLRAGALKAPMEIIEERTVGPSLGQENIDKGLLSIMLGFVSVMLFMWLRYKTFGLVANIALLMNVVILVALLSLLQATLTLPGMAGIVLTLGMAVDANVLIFEKIREEVANGNSPQSSIHAGYEKAFVTIFDANLTTLIAALMLLSFGTGPIKGFAITLSFGIVTSMFTAIMITRGVINFLYGGKTLTKLPV
;
A
#
# COMPACT_ATOMS: atom_id res chain seq x y z
N MET A 1 -36.71 -23.37 35.03
CA MET A 1 -37.32 -22.78 33.82
C MET A 1 -36.25 -22.00 33.06
N ASN A 2 -36.05 -22.29 31.77
CA ASN A 2 -35.00 -21.73 30.91
C ASN A 2 -35.24 -20.22 30.67
N ARG A 3 -34.91 -19.35 31.63
CA ARG A 3 -35.04 -17.89 31.48
C ARG A 3 -33.73 -17.32 30.97
N TYR A 4 -33.75 -16.82 29.74
CA TYR A 4 -32.62 -16.08 29.17
C TYR A 4 -32.55 -14.71 29.85
N PRO A 5 -31.40 -14.30 30.44
CA PRO A 5 -31.30 -13.03 31.15
C PRO A 5 -31.64 -11.82 30.26
N PRO A 6 -32.34 -10.79 30.76
CA PRO A 6 -32.76 -9.63 29.98
C PRO A 6 -31.57 -8.85 29.39
N TRP A 7 -30.44 -8.80 30.10
CA TRP A 7 -29.22 -8.16 29.59
C TRP A 7 -28.68 -8.83 28.31
N LYS A 8 -28.92 -10.14 28.11
CA LYS A 8 -28.50 -10.83 26.88
C LYS A 8 -29.36 -10.42 25.69
N TYR A 9 -30.66 -10.18 25.89
CA TYR A 9 -31.52 -9.64 24.82
C TYR A 9 -31.12 -8.22 24.44
N LEU A 10 -30.80 -7.38 25.43
CA LEU A 10 -30.26 -6.04 25.18
C LEU A 10 -28.93 -6.09 24.40
N LEU A 11 -28.03 -7.01 24.77
CA LEU A 11 -26.77 -7.21 24.06
C LEU A 11 -27.01 -7.64 22.60
N ILE A 12 -27.87 -8.63 22.37
CA ILE A 12 -28.21 -9.09 21.01
C ILE A 12 -28.80 -7.93 20.19
N GLY A 13 -29.76 -7.19 20.75
CA GLY A 13 -30.37 -6.04 20.07
C GLY A 13 -29.36 -4.95 19.72
N ALA A 14 -28.46 -4.61 20.66
CA ALA A 14 -27.41 -3.62 20.43
C ALA A 14 -26.42 -4.05 19.35
N VAL A 15 -25.93 -5.30 19.40
CA VAL A 15 -25.02 -5.85 18.38
C VAL A 15 -25.67 -5.83 17.00
N ILE A 16 -26.93 -6.28 16.91
CA ILE A 16 -27.68 -6.30 15.65
C ILE A 16 -27.84 -4.89 15.09
N LEU A 17 -28.21 -3.91 15.91
CA LEU A 17 -28.43 -2.54 15.47
C LEU A 17 -27.14 -1.90 14.96
N VAL A 18 -26.03 -2.10 15.68
CA VAL A 18 -24.71 -1.63 15.24
C VAL A 18 -24.31 -2.31 13.94
N CYS A 19 -24.40 -3.63 13.84
CA CYS A 19 -24.05 -4.34 12.62
C CYS A 19 -24.93 -3.94 11.44
N ALA A 20 -26.25 -3.80 11.62
CA ALA A 20 -27.13 -3.34 10.55
C ALA A 20 -26.73 -1.94 10.06
N LEU A 21 -26.39 -1.03 10.98
CA LEU A 21 -25.91 0.31 10.65
C LEU A 21 -24.62 0.28 9.82
N TYR A 22 -23.64 -0.55 10.20
CA TYR A 22 -22.37 -0.65 9.47
C TYR A 22 -22.44 -1.53 8.21
N ALA A 23 -23.50 -2.33 8.04
CA ALA A 23 -23.73 -3.12 6.82
C ALA A 23 -24.45 -2.31 5.73
N LEU A 24 -25.31 -1.36 6.12
CA LEU A 24 -26.10 -0.49 5.24
C LEU A 24 -25.32 0.20 4.09
N PRO A 25 -24.08 0.69 4.27
CA PRO A 25 -23.33 1.34 3.18
C PRO A 25 -23.21 0.48 1.91
N ASN A 26 -23.14 -0.84 2.06
CA ASN A 26 -22.95 -1.77 0.95
C ASN A 26 -24.18 -1.90 0.04
N LEU A 27 -25.35 -1.40 0.46
CA LEU A 27 -26.57 -1.44 -0.35
C LEU A 27 -26.64 -0.30 -1.38
N PHE A 28 -25.83 0.74 -1.24
CA PHE A 28 -25.90 1.92 -2.10
C PHE A 28 -25.07 1.78 -3.38
N GLY A 29 -24.09 0.87 -3.44
CA GLY A 29 -23.23 0.69 -4.61
C GLY A 29 -22.16 1.78 -4.77
N GLU A 30 -21.62 1.91 -5.99
CA GLU A 30 -20.58 2.88 -6.34
C GLU A 30 -21.02 3.73 -7.54
N ASP A 31 -20.70 5.03 -7.52
CA ASP A 31 -20.91 5.96 -8.62
C ASP A 31 -19.59 6.19 -9.39
N PRO A 32 -19.60 6.14 -10.74
CA PRO A 32 -18.49 6.64 -11.55
C PRO A 32 -18.17 8.09 -11.21
N ALA A 33 -16.93 8.36 -10.80
CA ALA A 33 -16.53 9.68 -10.32
C ALA A 33 -15.17 10.13 -10.86
N VAL A 34 -15.01 11.42 -11.13
CA VAL A 34 -13.70 12.03 -11.34
C VAL A 34 -13.26 12.67 -10.04
N GLN A 35 -12.14 12.17 -9.52
CA GLN A 35 -11.49 12.71 -8.33
C GLN A 35 -10.50 13.78 -8.74
N ILE A 36 -10.62 14.94 -8.10
CA ILE A 36 -9.68 16.05 -8.20
C ILE A 36 -9.12 16.25 -6.80
N SER A 37 -7.86 15.87 -6.60
CA SER A 37 -7.14 16.13 -5.35
C SER A 37 -6.09 17.22 -5.56
N PRO A 38 -5.76 18.01 -4.53
CA PRO A 38 -4.63 18.90 -4.62
C PRO A 38 -3.39 18.04 -4.82
N ALA A 39 -2.44 18.52 -5.63
CA ALA A 39 -1.11 17.91 -5.68
C ALA A 39 -0.41 17.93 -4.30
N TYR A 40 -0.95 18.68 -3.32
CA TYR A 40 -0.42 18.87 -1.98
C TYR A 40 -1.45 18.98 -0.86
N ALA A 41 -1.19 18.24 0.22
CA ALA A 41 -2.03 18.20 1.42
C ALA A 41 -1.81 19.35 2.43
N ARG A 42 -0.96 20.37 2.18
CA ARG A 42 -0.68 21.42 3.20
C ARG A 42 -1.16 22.83 2.89
N ASP A 43 -1.13 23.30 1.64
CA ASP A 43 -1.43 24.71 1.34
C ASP A 43 -2.53 24.93 0.28
N MET A 44 -2.97 23.89 -0.45
CA MET A 44 -4.11 23.96 -1.37
C MET A 44 -5.35 23.34 -0.72
N LYS A 45 -6.26 24.19 -0.26
CA LYS A 45 -7.59 23.74 0.16
C LYS A 45 -8.45 23.53 -1.08
N MET A 46 -9.30 22.51 -1.03
CA MET A 46 -10.40 22.37 -1.99
C MET A 46 -11.44 23.44 -1.67
N ASP A 47 -11.23 24.63 -2.22
CA ASP A 47 -12.12 25.78 -2.01
C ASP A 47 -13.26 25.77 -3.05
N GLU A 48 -14.30 26.55 -2.76
CA GLU A 48 -15.49 26.70 -3.61
C GLU A 48 -15.15 27.17 -5.04
N THR A 49 -14.04 27.88 -5.20
CA THR A 49 -13.51 28.32 -6.48
C THR A 49 -13.07 27.15 -7.36
N VAL A 50 -12.47 26.10 -6.78
CA VAL A 50 -12.04 24.91 -7.51
C VAL A 50 -13.26 24.14 -8.01
N GLN A 51 -14.25 24.00 -7.14
CA GLN A 51 -15.54 23.39 -7.49
C GLN A 51 -16.23 24.17 -8.62
N ALA A 52 -16.36 25.49 -8.48
CA ALA A 52 -16.96 26.34 -9.50
C ALA A 52 -16.24 26.24 -10.85
N THR A 53 -14.90 26.13 -10.84
CA THR A 53 -14.10 25.96 -12.06
C THR A 53 -14.38 24.60 -12.72
N ALA A 54 -14.46 23.52 -11.94
CA ALA A 54 -14.77 22.18 -12.46
C ALA A 54 -16.18 22.16 -13.07
N GLU A 55 -17.16 22.68 -12.34
CA GLU A 55 -18.55 22.73 -12.79
C GLU A 55 -18.72 23.60 -14.04
N ALA A 56 -18.06 24.77 -14.10
CA ALA A 56 -18.12 25.66 -15.26
C ALA A 56 -17.56 24.97 -16.52
N LYS A 57 -16.43 24.26 -16.40
CA LYS A 57 -15.82 23.54 -17.51
C LYS A 57 -16.66 22.37 -17.99
N LEU A 58 -17.27 21.62 -17.06
CA LEU A 58 -18.18 20.52 -17.41
C LEU A 58 -19.44 21.04 -18.10
N LYS A 59 -20.02 22.15 -17.62
CA LYS A 59 -21.19 22.79 -18.23
C LYS A 59 -20.87 23.36 -19.63
N GLU A 60 -19.71 23.98 -19.81
CA GLU A 60 -19.23 24.49 -21.10
C GLU A 60 -19.11 23.37 -22.15
N ALA A 61 -18.70 22.18 -21.72
CA ALA A 61 -18.60 21.00 -22.58
C ALA A 61 -19.91 20.20 -22.72
N GLY A 62 -21.01 20.62 -22.08
CA GLY A 62 -22.29 19.93 -22.11
C GLY A 62 -22.29 18.56 -21.40
N ILE A 63 -21.39 18.36 -20.44
CA ILE A 63 -21.29 17.12 -19.67
C ILE A 63 -22.15 17.23 -18.41
N GLU A 64 -23.20 16.43 -18.31
CA GLU A 64 -24.04 16.35 -17.11
C GLU A 64 -23.31 15.60 -15.98
N PHE A 65 -23.38 16.14 -14.76
CA PHE A 65 -22.87 15.52 -13.54
C PHE A 65 -24.01 15.40 -12.52
N THR A 66 -24.02 14.31 -11.76
CA THR A 66 -25.10 13.98 -10.81
C THR A 66 -24.96 14.78 -9.52
N ARG A 67 -23.75 14.77 -8.95
CA ARG A 67 -23.45 15.37 -7.65
C ARG A 67 -21.96 15.71 -7.58
N VAL A 68 -21.64 16.77 -6.85
CA VAL A 68 -20.26 17.14 -6.55
C VAL A 68 -20.07 17.12 -5.04
N ASP A 69 -19.19 16.24 -4.57
CA ASP A 69 -18.84 16.14 -3.16
C ASP A 69 -17.48 16.76 -2.89
N ARG A 70 -17.48 17.76 -2.01
CA ARG A 70 -16.28 18.45 -1.60
C ARG A 70 -15.86 18.00 -0.22
N THR A 71 -14.64 17.48 -0.12
CA THR A 71 -13.96 17.22 1.14
C THR A 71 -12.71 18.09 1.24
N PRO A 72 -12.14 18.29 2.44
CA PRO A 72 -10.91 19.07 2.60
C PRO A 72 -9.71 18.54 1.78
N LYS A 73 -9.73 17.25 1.41
CA LYS A 73 -8.64 16.56 0.71
C LYS A 73 -8.88 16.34 -0.78
N GLN A 74 -10.12 16.40 -1.24
CA GLN A 74 -10.48 16.09 -2.62
C GLN A 74 -11.88 16.60 -2.98
N LEU A 75 -12.07 16.86 -4.27
CA LEU A 75 -13.36 17.09 -4.92
C LEU A 75 -13.71 15.84 -5.73
N LEU A 76 -14.90 15.30 -5.54
CA LEU A 76 -15.43 14.15 -6.28
C LEU A 76 -16.60 14.64 -7.13
N VAL A 77 -16.44 14.60 -8.45
CA VAL A 77 -17.53 14.86 -9.39
C VAL A 77 -18.11 13.53 -9.84
N ARG A 78 -19.38 13.27 -9.57
CA ARG A 78 -20.05 12.00 -9.86
C ARG A 78 -20.84 12.07 -11.17
N PHE A 79 -20.86 10.95 -11.89
CA PHE A 79 -21.49 10.78 -13.18
C PHE A 79 -22.43 9.56 -13.15
N LYS A 80 -23.36 9.51 -14.11
CA LYS A 80 -24.30 8.40 -14.24
C LYS A 80 -23.66 7.13 -14.80
N ASP A 81 -22.65 7.29 -15.65
CA ASP A 81 -22.01 6.20 -16.39
C ASP A 81 -20.51 6.47 -16.62
N THR A 82 -19.78 5.38 -16.88
CA THR A 82 -18.32 5.38 -17.08
C THR A 82 -17.90 6.11 -18.36
N ASP A 83 -18.75 6.14 -19.40
CA ASP A 83 -18.43 6.82 -20.66
C ASP A 83 -18.40 8.34 -20.47
N THR A 84 -19.38 8.86 -19.71
CA THR A 84 -19.45 10.27 -19.32
C THR A 84 -18.30 10.63 -18.38
N GLN A 85 -17.96 9.74 -17.44
CA GLN A 85 -16.79 9.88 -16.58
C GLN A 85 -15.49 10.00 -17.39
N LEU A 86 -15.29 9.17 -18.42
CA LEU A 86 -14.07 9.20 -19.24
C LEU A 86 -13.92 10.52 -20.01
N LYS A 87 -15.03 11.03 -20.58
CA LYS A 87 -15.05 12.35 -21.24
C LYS A 87 -14.73 13.46 -20.26
N ALA A 88 -15.36 13.44 -19.08
CA ALA A 88 -15.12 14.41 -18.02
C ALA A 88 -13.68 14.37 -17.51
N TYR A 89 -13.11 13.18 -17.33
CA TYR A 89 -11.73 12.98 -16.91
C TYR A 89 -10.76 13.66 -17.88
N THR A 90 -10.93 13.41 -19.18
CA THR A 90 -10.05 13.96 -20.22
C THR A 90 -10.11 15.50 -20.21
N LEU A 91 -11.32 16.06 -20.15
CA LEU A 91 -11.53 17.50 -20.09
C LEU A 91 -10.94 18.14 -18.82
N LEU A 92 -11.22 17.56 -17.65
CA LEU A 92 -10.80 18.12 -16.36
C LEU A 92 -9.28 18.01 -16.17
N LYS A 93 -8.67 16.93 -16.66
CA LYS A 93 -7.21 16.76 -16.65
C LYS A 93 -6.50 17.88 -17.40
N ASP A 94 -7.01 18.26 -18.56
CA ASP A 94 -6.44 19.33 -19.38
C ASP A 94 -6.73 20.72 -18.79
N ALA A 95 -7.93 20.92 -18.24
CA ALA A 95 -8.35 22.19 -17.65
C ALA A 95 -7.68 22.49 -16.28
N MET A 96 -7.28 21.45 -15.54
CA MET A 96 -6.79 21.57 -14.16
C MET A 96 -5.39 20.98 -13.95
N PRO A 97 -4.36 21.47 -14.66
CA PRO A 97 -3.00 20.90 -14.61
C PRO A 97 -2.30 21.03 -13.25
N LYS A 98 -2.84 21.87 -12.34
CA LYS A 98 -2.33 22.05 -10.97
C LYS A 98 -2.84 21.01 -9.98
N TYR A 99 -3.86 20.23 -10.37
CA TYR A 99 -4.51 19.24 -9.52
C TYR A 99 -4.26 17.83 -10.06
N ILE A 100 -4.31 16.83 -9.18
CA ILE A 100 -4.27 15.43 -9.58
C ILE A 100 -5.70 15.04 -9.93
N VAL A 101 -5.94 14.82 -11.22
CA VAL A 101 -7.23 14.35 -11.74
C VAL A 101 -7.13 12.86 -12.01
N ALA A 102 -8.01 12.07 -11.42
CA ALA A 102 -8.04 10.62 -11.54
C ALA A 102 -9.47 10.10 -11.71
N GLN A 103 -9.61 8.98 -12.42
CA GLN A 103 -10.87 8.23 -12.46
C GLN A 103 -11.01 7.43 -11.16
N ASN A 104 -12.19 7.46 -10.56
CA ASN A 104 -12.51 6.76 -9.33
C ASN A 104 -13.94 6.19 -9.39
N LEU A 105 -14.23 5.18 -8.58
CA LEU A 105 -15.57 4.71 -8.29
C LEU A 105 -15.87 5.07 -6.85
N ALA A 106 -16.67 6.12 -6.63
CA ALA A 106 -16.93 6.65 -5.30
C ALA A 106 -18.14 5.94 -4.66
N PRO A 107 -18.07 5.54 -3.39
CA PRO A 107 -19.23 4.99 -2.69
C PRO A 107 -20.46 5.92 -2.77
N ALA A 108 -21.61 5.36 -3.14
CA ALA A 108 -22.91 6.06 -3.17
C ALA A 108 -23.54 6.21 -1.76
N THR A 109 -22.80 5.86 -0.72
CA THR A 109 -23.23 5.94 0.69
C THR A 109 -23.63 7.36 1.09
N PRO A 110 -24.81 7.57 1.70
CA PRO A 110 -25.25 8.87 2.18
C PRO A 110 -24.32 9.50 3.23
N ASP A 111 -24.20 10.82 3.22
CA ASP A 111 -23.28 11.58 4.07
C ASP A 111 -23.52 11.37 5.57
N TRP A 112 -24.78 11.23 6.00
CA TRP A 112 -25.12 10.97 7.40
C TRP A 112 -24.55 9.63 7.89
N LEU A 113 -24.49 8.63 7.00
CA LEU A 113 -23.98 7.30 7.31
C LEU A 113 -22.45 7.30 7.26
N GLN A 114 -21.85 8.01 6.31
CA GLN A 114 -20.41 8.26 6.28
C GLN A 114 -19.92 9.02 7.51
N GLY A 115 -20.69 10.01 7.98
CA GLY A 115 -20.38 10.80 9.18
C GLY A 115 -20.36 9.97 10.48
N LEU A 116 -21.08 8.84 10.50
CA LEU A 116 -21.04 7.86 11.59
C LEU A 116 -19.91 6.83 11.44
N GLY A 117 -19.06 6.97 10.42
CA GLY A 117 -18.00 6.01 10.10
C GLY A 117 -18.47 4.80 9.27
N GLY A 118 -19.69 4.83 8.75
CA GLY A 118 -20.22 3.78 7.87
C GLY A 118 -19.62 3.87 6.48
N GLN A 119 -18.61 3.05 6.21
CA GLN A 119 -17.98 2.87 4.89
C GLN A 119 -18.37 1.51 4.31
N PRO A 120 -18.50 1.36 2.98
CA PRO A 120 -18.67 0.06 2.36
C PRO A 120 -17.41 -0.80 2.55
N MET A 121 -17.54 -2.10 2.33
CA MET A 121 -16.38 -2.99 2.30
C MET A 121 -15.53 -2.74 1.06
N TYR A 122 -14.22 -2.95 1.18
CA TYR A 122 -13.32 -2.83 0.05
C TYR A 122 -13.47 -4.00 -0.91
N LEU A 123 -13.51 -3.71 -2.21
CA LEU A 123 -13.53 -4.72 -3.26
C LEU A 123 -12.11 -4.95 -3.78
N GLY A 124 -11.73 -6.22 -3.86
CA GLY A 124 -10.44 -6.64 -4.39
C GLY A 124 -10.34 -6.49 -5.90
N LEU A 125 -9.13 -6.66 -6.41
CA LEU A 125 -8.82 -6.56 -7.84
C LEU A 125 -9.73 -7.43 -8.73
N ASP A 126 -10.07 -8.64 -8.27
CA ASP A 126 -10.89 -9.60 -9.03
C ASP A 126 -12.35 -9.15 -9.19
N LEU A 127 -12.79 -8.18 -8.38
CA LEU A 127 -14.16 -7.64 -8.35
C LEU A 127 -14.21 -6.22 -8.93
N ARG A 128 -13.25 -5.36 -8.58
CA ARG A 128 -13.21 -3.95 -9.03
C ARG A 128 -12.46 -3.75 -10.36
N GLY A 129 -11.71 -4.76 -10.82
CA GLY A 129 -10.74 -4.60 -11.90
C GLY A 129 -9.53 -3.77 -11.45
N GLY A 130 -8.50 -3.68 -12.29
CA GLY A 130 -7.25 -2.97 -12.02
C GLY A 130 -5.98 -3.71 -12.44
N VAL A 131 -4.88 -3.43 -11.75
CA VAL A 131 -3.57 -4.05 -11.99
C VAL A 131 -2.95 -4.67 -10.76
N HIS A 132 -2.22 -5.77 -10.97
CA HIS A 132 -1.38 -6.45 -10.00
C HIS A 132 0.05 -6.51 -10.53
N PHE A 133 0.99 -5.95 -9.77
CA PHE A 133 2.42 -6.04 -10.03
C PHE A 133 3.11 -6.81 -8.89
N LEU A 134 3.91 -7.82 -9.24
CA LEU A 134 4.92 -8.36 -8.35
C LEU A 134 6.26 -7.74 -8.71
N MET A 135 6.84 -6.99 -7.78
CA MET A 135 8.08 -6.27 -8.01
C MET A 135 9.20 -6.83 -7.15
N GLN A 136 10.38 -7.02 -7.73
CA GLN A 136 11.58 -7.48 -7.04
C GLN A 136 12.54 -6.31 -6.85
N VAL A 137 13.02 -6.10 -5.62
CA VAL A 137 13.95 -5.04 -5.25
C VAL A 137 15.39 -5.52 -5.40
N ASP A 138 16.24 -4.69 -6.02
CA ASP A 138 17.67 -4.97 -6.20
C ASP A 138 18.44 -4.72 -4.88
N MET A 139 18.52 -5.77 -4.06
CA MET A 139 19.19 -5.71 -2.76
C MET A 139 20.69 -5.45 -2.86
N GLU A 140 21.33 -5.91 -3.94
CA GLU A 140 22.76 -5.69 -4.15
C GLU A 140 23.06 -4.20 -4.37
N THR A 141 22.21 -3.52 -5.14
CA THR A 141 22.30 -2.07 -5.32
C THR A 141 22.03 -1.31 -4.01
N ALA A 142 21.06 -1.77 -3.19
CA ALA A 142 20.80 -1.17 -1.88
C ALA A 142 22.05 -1.22 -0.98
N ILE A 143 22.67 -2.41 -0.88
CA ILE A 143 23.88 -2.63 -0.08
C ILE A 143 25.04 -1.80 -0.64
N THR A 144 25.21 -1.78 -1.96
CA THR A 144 26.23 -0.96 -2.64
C THR A 144 26.11 0.52 -2.26
N GLN A 145 24.89 1.05 -2.23
CA GLN A 145 24.65 2.46 -1.91
C GLN A 145 24.92 2.75 -0.42
N ASP A 146 24.65 1.79 0.47
CA ASP A 146 25.04 1.89 1.87
C ASP A 146 26.56 1.87 2.02
N GLU A 147 27.27 0.94 1.37
CA GLU A 147 28.74 0.91 1.36
C GLU A 147 29.35 2.25 0.90
N GLU A 148 28.81 2.85 -0.17
CA GLU A 148 29.24 4.18 -0.64
C GLU A 148 28.96 5.29 0.38
N THR A 149 27.88 5.18 1.14
CA THR A 149 27.55 6.10 2.23
C THR A 149 28.59 6.00 3.35
N TYR A 150 28.88 4.77 3.82
CA TYR A 150 29.91 4.52 4.82
C TYR A 150 31.31 4.97 4.37
N VAL A 151 31.67 4.77 3.09
CA VAL A 151 32.93 5.30 2.52
C VAL A 151 33.04 6.81 2.73
N ASN A 152 31.95 7.56 2.54
CA ASN A 152 31.94 9.01 2.72
C ASN A 152 31.93 9.43 4.21
N GLU A 153 31.24 8.66 5.05
CA GLU A 153 31.25 8.87 6.50
C GLU A 153 32.63 8.63 7.09
N PHE A 154 33.30 7.52 6.74
CA PHE A 154 34.67 7.23 7.16
C PHE A 154 35.67 8.28 6.71
N ARG A 155 35.53 8.83 5.48
CA ARG A 155 36.35 9.97 5.02
C ARG A 155 36.19 11.20 5.91
N THR A 156 34.99 11.43 6.44
CA THR A 156 34.70 12.56 7.32
C THR A 156 35.22 12.28 8.73
N LEU A 157 34.90 11.10 9.27
CA LEU A 157 35.31 10.63 10.60
C LEU A 157 36.84 10.63 10.76
N PHE A 158 37.57 10.04 9.82
CA PHE A 158 39.03 10.01 9.89
C PHE A 158 39.65 11.39 9.74
N ARG A 159 39.03 12.30 8.99
CA ARG A 159 39.49 13.69 8.90
C ARG A 159 39.32 14.43 10.23
N GLU A 160 38.17 14.27 10.88
CA GLU A 160 37.89 14.87 12.20
C GLU A 160 38.83 14.32 13.27
N LYS A 161 39.12 13.01 13.23
CA LYS A 161 40.05 12.34 14.14
C LYS A 161 41.53 12.47 13.73
N LYS A 162 41.83 13.20 12.65
CA LYS A 162 43.19 13.40 12.10
C LYS A 162 43.93 12.08 11.76
N LEU A 163 43.19 11.01 11.46
CA LEU A 163 43.72 9.73 11.00
C LEU A 163 44.02 9.78 9.50
N ARG A 164 45.29 9.66 9.13
CA ARG A 164 45.71 9.61 7.73
C ARG A 164 45.63 8.17 7.20
N TYR A 165 45.10 8.01 6.00
CA TYR A 165 45.04 6.75 5.25
C TYR A 165 45.81 6.87 3.93
N LYS A 166 46.31 5.74 3.40
CA LYS A 166 47.07 5.66 2.15
C LYS A 166 46.10 5.58 0.97
N GLY A 167 46.24 6.48 -0.01
CA GLY A 167 45.39 6.50 -1.21
C GLY A 167 43.96 6.98 -0.93
N SER A 168 42.99 6.07 -0.96
CA SER A 168 41.57 6.38 -0.80
C SER A 168 40.80 5.22 -0.17
N ILE A 169 39.84 5.52 0.72
CA ILE A 169 38.81 4.54 1.13
C ILE A 169 38.01 4.18 -0.12
N ILE A 170 38.00 2.89 -0.48
CA ILE A 170 37.33 2.36 -1.66
C ILE A 170 36.34 1.27 -1.29
N ARG A 171 35.27 1.18 -2.09
CA ARG A 171 34.42 0.00 -2.13
C ARG A 171 35.12 -1.12 -2.90
N VAL A 172 35.04 -2.34 -2.41
CA VAL A 172 35.54 -3.52 -3.13
C VAL A 172 34.47 -3.99 -4.12
N LYS A 173 34.83 -4.11 -5.40
CA LYS A 173 33.88 -4.55 -6.45
C LYS A 173 33.56 -6.04 -6.35
N ASP A 174 34.55 -6.87 -6.07
CA ASP A 174 34.43 -8.33 -6.02
C ASP A 174 34.44 -8.80 -4.56
N GLY A 175 33.32 -9.37 -4.09
CA GLY A 175 33.15 -9.83 -2.69
C GLY A 175 32.46 -8.83 -1.75
N GLY A 176 32.22 -7.60 -2.21
CA GLY A 176 31.55 -6.55 -1.43
C GLY A 176 32.40 -6.00 -0.28
N GLY A 177 31.89 -4.97 0.40
CA GLY A 177 32.56 -4.35 1.54
C GLY A 177 33.43 -3.14 1.20
N ILE A 178 34.07 -2.62 2.23
CA ILE A 178 34.82 -1.36 2.23
C ILE A 178 36.27 -1.66 2.61
N LEU A 179 37.20 -1.25 1.76
CA LEU A 179 38.63 -1.37 2.01
C LEU A 179 39.22 -0.03 2.42
N VAL A 180 39.90 -0.03 3.57
CA VAL A 180 40.70 1.09 4.05
C VAL A 180 42.16 0.66 4.15
N VAL A 181 43.06 1.47 3.59
CA VAL A 181 44.51 1.20 3.59
C VAL A 181 45.22 2.25 4.44
N PHE A 182 46.13 1.83 5.30
CA PHE A 182 46.90 2.68 6.21
C PHE A 182 48.41 2.52 6.00
N ASP A 183 49.15 3.58 6.31
CA ASP A 183 50.62 3.61 6.22
C ASP A 183 51.31 2.86 7.37
N THR A 184 50.65 2.76 8.54
CA THR A 184 51.25 2.16 9.74
C THR A 184 50.25 1.30 10.50
N LEU A 185 50.76 0.27 11.18
CA LEU A 185 50.00 -0.63 12.03
C LEU A 185 49.23 0.14 13.13
N GLU A 186 49.88 1.11 13.77
CA GLU A 186 49.27 1.92 14.83
C GLU A 186 48.01 2.66 14.36
N LYS A 187 48.04 3.24 13.15
CA LYS A 187 46.89 3.94 12.58
C LYS A 187 45.75 2.98 12.24
N ARG A 188 46.08 1.78 11.73
CA ARG A 188 45.10 0.71 11.49
C ARG A 188 44.40 0.33 12.80
N GLU A 189 45.15 0.09 13.86
CA GLU A 189 44.62 -0.28 15.18
C GLU A 189 43.76 0.81 15.81
N GLN A 190 44.18 2.07 15.68
CA GLN A 190 43.37 3.21 16.12
C GLN A 190 42.06 3.30 15.35
N ALA A 191 42.10 3.14 14.02
CA ALA A 191 40.91 3.17 13.18
C ALA A 191 39.98 1.99 13.52
N LYS A 192 40.51 0.78 13.68
CA LYS A 192 39.76 -0.41 14.09
C LYS A 192 38.98 -0.16 15.38
N LYS A 193 39.66 0.29 16.45
CA LYS A 193 39.01 0.59 17.74
C LYS A 193 37.91 1.64 17.65
N ILE A 194 38.08 2.64 16.77
CA ILE A 194 37.04 3.66 16.55
C ILE A 194 35.84 3.05 15.84
N ILE A 195 36.08 2.22 14.81
CA ILE A 195 35.02 1.59 14.03
C ILE A 195 34.24 0.60 14.89
N GLU A 196 34.91 -0.32 15.59
CA GLU A 196 34.26 -1.31 16.48
C GLU A 196 33.41 -0.66 17.57
N LYS A 197 33.82 0.53 18.05
CA LYS A 197 33.07 1.26 19.10
C LYS A 197 31.84 1.99 18.55
N GLN A 198 31.87 2.43 17.30
CA GLN A 198 30.83 3.28 16.71
C GLN A 198 29.89 2.56 15.74
N TYR A 199 30.31 1.41 15.20
CA TYR A 199 29.64 0.67 14.15
C TYR A 199 29.60 -0.82 14.51
N ASP A 200 28.50 -1.26 15.10
CA ASP A 200 28.23 -2.65 15.51
C ASP A 200 27.70 -3.51 14.38
N ASP A 201 27.39 -2.90 13.24
CA ASP A 201 26.83 -3.50 12.04
C ASP A 201 27.89 -4.03 11.06
N LEU A 202 29.17 -3.71 11.28
CA LEU A 202 30.30 -4.08 10.43
C LEU A 202 31.20 -5.13 11.09
N ALA A 203 31.46 -6.21 10.36
CA ALA A 203 32.54 -7.14 10.62
C ALA A 203 33.86 -6.61 10.04
N ILE A 204 34.94 -6.76 10.80
CA ILE A 204 36.27 -6.28 10.42
C ILE A 204 37.17 -7.48 10.15
N ALA A 205 37.68 -7.58 8.93
CA ALA A 205 38.73 -8.51 8.53
C ALA A 205 40.04 -7.74 8.33
N GLU A 206 41.11 -8.24 8.96
CA GLU A 206 42.43 -7.66 8.87
C GLU A 206 43.24 -8.39 7.81
N HIS A 207 43.94 -7.62 6.97
CA HIS A 207 44.92 -8.18 6.05
C HIS A 207 46.26 -7.47 6.27
N GLU A 208 47.28 -8.25 6.63
CA GLU A 208 48.65 -7.78 6.83
C GLU A 208 49.49 -8.06 5.58
N ASN A 209 50.41 -7.14 5.25
CA ASN A 209 51.50 -7.35 4.30
C ASN A 209 51.11 -7.83 2.89
N VAL A 210 50.09 -7.23 2.28
CA VAL A 210 49.77 -7.50 0.84
C VAL A 210 50.70 -6.72 -0.12
N GLY A 211 51.62 -5.91 0.43
CA GLY A 211 52.68 -5.17 -0.24
C GLY A 211 53.56 -4.45 0.79
N ALA A 212 54.74 -3.94 0.39
CA ALA A 212 55.64 -3.20 1.29
C ALA A 212 54.91 -2.01 1.94
N ASP A 213 54.81 -2.03 3.27
CA ASP A 213 54.19 -0.99 4.12
C ASP A 213 52.72 -0.65 3.78
N GLU A 214 51.85 -1.68 3.66
CA GLU A 214 50.40 -1.51 3.54
C GLU A 214 49.62 -2.34 4.55
N TYR A 215 48.88 -1.65 5.42
CA TYR A 215 48.01 -2.26 6.43
C TYR A 215 46.55 -2.06 6.02
N ARG A 216 45.79 -3.16 5.82
CA ARG A 216 44.45 -3.11 5.25
C ARG A 216 43.38 -3.55 6.25
N LEU A 217 42.29 -2.78 6.31
CA LEU A 217 41.04 -3.17 6.97
C LEU A 217 39.97 -3.39 5.90
N HIS A 218 39.43 -4.61 5.86
CA HIS A 218 38.29 -4.94 5.05
C HIS A 218 37.05 -5.01 5.93
N LEU A 219 36.08 -4.14 5.67
CA LEU A 219 34.86 -4.00 6.46
C LEU A 219 33.68 -4.56 5.66
N THR A 220 32.99 -5.55 6.20
CA THR A 220 31.81 -6.15 5.58
C THR A 220 30.62 -6.07 6.52
N PHE A 221 29.40 -6.01 6.00
CA PHE A 221 28.22 -6.06 6.87
C PHE A 221 28.09 -7.43 7.53
N THR A 222 27.73 -7.45 8.82
CA THR A 222 27.34 -8.69 9.51
C THR A 222 26.06 -9.27 8.91
N GLU A 223 25.80 -10.57 9.06
CA GLU A 223 24.55 -11.18 8.56
C GLU A 223 23.29 -10.52 9.15
N LYS A 224 23.35 -10.14 10.45
CA LYS A 224 22.29 -9.39 11.12
C LYS A 224 22.06 -8.05 10.43
N ALA A 225 23.13 -7.28 10.18
CA ALA A 225 23.05 -6.00 9.50
C ALA A 225 22.55 -6.13 8.05
N LEU A 226 22.97 -7.17 7.32
CA LEU A 226 22.47 -7.44 5.96
C LEU A 226 20.95 -7.67 5.97
N ASN A 227 20.43 -8.46 6.92
CA ASN A 227 18.99 -8.69 7.03
C ASN A 227 18.23 -7.43 7.44
N GLU A 228 18.76 -6.65 8.38
CA GLU A 228 18.17 -5.34 8.75
C GLU A 228 18.18 -4.36 7.57
N ASN A 229 19.26 -4.31 6.79
CA ASN A 229 19.37 -3.44 5.62
C ASN A 229 18.40 -3.85 4.51
N ARG A 230 18.23 -5.16 4.26
CA ARG A 230 17.19 -5.67 3.35
C ARG A 230 15.79 -5.25 3.80
N GLN A 231 15.49 -5.39 5.10
CA GLN A 231 14.20 -4.96 5.65
C GLN A 231 13.99 -3.44 5.54
N LYS A 232 15.01 -2.64 5.86
CA LYS A 232 14.98 -1.17 5.71
C LYS A 232 14.78 -0.78 4.25
N ALA A 233 15.46 -1.45 3.32
CA ALA A 233 15.33 -1.20 1.89
C ALA A 233 13.93 -1.51 1.36
N LEU A 234 13.35 -2.66 1.75
CA LEU A 234 11.97 -3.00 1.42
C LEU A 234 10.99 -1.99 2.01
N GLN A 235 11.12 -1.65 3.29
CA GLN A 235 10.21 -0.73 3.95
C GLN A 235 10.25 0.65 3.30
N GLN A 236 11.44 1.14 2.97
CA GLN A 236 11.59 2.42 2.27
C GLN A 236 10.99 2.40 0.87
N ASN A 237 11.21 1.32 0.11
CA ASN A 237 10.59 1.15 -1.20
C ASN A 237 9.07 1.04 -1.11
N ILE A 238 8.50 0.36 -0.10
CA ILE A 238 7.05 0.30 0.16
C ILE A 238 6.48 1.69 0.44
N ILE A 239 7.15 2.51 1.26
CA ILE A 239 6.72 3.89 1.54
C ILE A 239 6.74 4.72 0.25
N THR A 240 7.79 4.59 -0.54
CA THR A 240 7.94 5.30 -1.82
C THR A 240 6.87 4.88 -2.82
N LEU A 241 6.56 3.59 -2.90
CA LEU A 241 5.47 3.07 -3.73
C LEU A 241 4.12 3.59 -3.27
N ARG A 242 3.88 3.67 -1.96
CA ARG A 242 2.63 4.25 -1.44
C ARG A 242 2.46 5.70 -1.89
N ASN A 243 3.53 6.50 -1.84
CA ASN A 243 3.49 7.87 -2.34
C ASN A 243 3.23 7.92 -3.84
N ARG A 244 3.92 7.08 -4.64
CA ARG A 244 3.72 6.98 -6.10
C ARG A 244 2.30 6.58 -6.49
N VAL A 245 1.71 5.68 -5.72
CA VAL A 245 0.34 5.23 -5.97
C VAL A 245 -0.68 6.30 -5.60
N ASN A 246 -0.44 7.07 -4.54
CA ASN A 246 -1.28 8.23 -4.23
C ASN A 246 -1.26 9.26 -5.38
N GLU A 247 -0.12 9.42 -6.06
CA GLU A 247 0.01 10.29 -7.23
C GLU A 247 -0.75 9.76 -8.47
N LEU A 248 -1.03 8.45 -8.53
CA LEU A 248 -1.94 7.87 -9.52
C LEU A 248 -3.42 8.15 -9.19
N GLY A 249 -3.71 8.73 -8.02
CA GLY A 249 -5.08 8.98 -7.55
C GLY A 249 -5.84 7.73 -7.11
N VAL A 250 -5.12 6.62 -6.83
CA VAL A 250 -5.71 5.37 -6.36
C VAL A 250 -6.00 5.48 -4.88
N SER A 251 -7.27 5.36 -4.50
CA SER A 251 -7.71 5.58 -3.11
C SER A 251 -7.41 4.40 -2.18
N GLU A 252 -7.26 3.18 -2.72
CA GLU A 252 -7.19 1.94 -1.92
C GLU A 252 -6.13 0.94 -2.42
N PRO A 253 -4.84 1.31 -2.45
CA PRO A 253 -3.83 0.39 -2.95
C PRO A 253 -3.38 -0.61 -1.89
N VAL A 254 -3.23 -1.87 -2.30
CA VAL A 254 -2.66 -2.92 -1.45
C VAL A 254 -1.19 -3.07 -1.81
N ILE A 255 -0.32 -2.54 -0.94
CA ILE A 255 1.14 -2.64 -1.08
C ILE A 255 1.67 -3.47 0.09
N GLN A 256 2.16 -4.67 -0.21
CA GLN A 256 2.59 -5.64 0.80
C GLN A 256 3.92 -6.29 0.41
N ARG A 257 4.74 -6.61 1.41
CA ARG A 257 5.95 -7.41 1.22
C ARG A 257 5.58 -8.86 0.88
N GLN A 258 6.27 -9.46 -0.08
CA GLN A 258 6.21 -10.89 -0.38
C GLN A 258 7.63 -11.47 -0.36
N GLY A 259 7.95 -12.29 0.65
CA GLY A 259 9.31 -12.81 0.85
C GLY A 259 10.32 -11.74 1.28
N ASP A 260 11.60 -11.97 0.96
CA ASP A 260 12.72 -11.16 1.45
C ASP A 260 13.14 -10.02 0.52
N ASP A 261 12.70 -10.06 -0.75
CA ASP A 261 13.11 -9.10 -1.79
C ASP A 261 11.96 -8.64 -2.70
N ARG A 262 10.71 -9.04 -2.44
CA ARG A 262 9.57 -8.69 -3.32
C ARG A 262 8.50 -7.87 -2.63
N ILE A 263 7.80 -7.11 -3.44
CA ILE A 263 6.68 -6.25 -3.06
C ILE A 263 5.53 -6.52 -4.04
N VAL A 264 4.38 -6.90 -3.50
CA VAL A 264 3.11 -6.97 -4.24
C VAL A 264 2.46 -5.60 -4.20
N VAL A 265 2.06 -5.11 -5.37
CA VAL A 265 1.29 -3.88 -5.54
C VAL A 265 0.01 -4.21 -6.28
N GLN A 266 -1.13 -3.98 -5.66
CA GLN A 266 -2.44 -4.09 -6.29
C GLN A 266 -3.08 -2.71 -6.32
N LEU A 267 -3.54 -2.31 -7.50
CA LEU A 267 -4.20 -1.03 -7.73
C LEU A 267 -5.62 -1.29 -8.26
N PRO A 268 -6.61 -1.48 -7.38
CA PRO A 268 -8.00 -1.62 -7.78
C PRO A 268 -8.49 -0.36 -8.51
N GLY A 269 -9.29 -0.54 -9.56
CA GLY A 269 -9.90 0.55 -10.34
C GLY A 269 -8.97 1.28 -11.31
N VAL A 270 -7.67 0.94 -11.37
CA VAL A 270 -6.75 1.55 -12.34
C VAL A 270 -6.97 0.98 -13.73
N GLN A 271 -7.31 1.86 -14.68
CA GLN A 271 -7.55 1.47 -16.07
C GLN A 271 -6.28 1.57 -16.95
N ASP A 272 -5.43 2.56 -16.70
CA ASP A 272 -4.21 2.79 -17.48
C ASP A 272 -3.00 2.06 -16.85
N THR A 273 -2.79 0.84 -17.31
CA THR A 273 -1.71 -0.03 -16.81
C THR A 273 -0.33 0.48 -17.20
N ALA A 274 -0.20 1.05 -18.40
CA ALA A 274 1.07 1.57 -18.92
C ALA A 274 1.54 2.77 -18.09
N ARG A 275 0.62 3.69 -17.76
CA ARG A 275 0.93 4.84 -16.91
C ARG A 275 1.26 4.42 -15.47
N ALA A 276 0.54 3.45 -14.93
CA ALA A 276 0.87 2.88 -13.62
C ALA A 276 2.27 2.25 -13.61
N LYS A 277 2.60 1.48 -14.65
CA LYS A 277 3.92 0.85 -14.82
C LYS A 277 5.04 1.87 -14.92
N GLU A 278 4.84 2.95 -15.68
CA GLU A 278 5.80 4.04 -15.83
C GLU A 278 6.10 4.68 -14.46
N ILE A 279 5.06 5.06 -13.70
CA ILE A 279 5.22 5.76 -12.42
C ILE A 279 5.79 4.85 -11.33
N LEU A 280 5.36 3.59 -11.27
CA LEU A 280 5.85 2.64 -10.27
C LEU A 280 7.24 2.12 -10.58
N GLY A 281 7.53 1.84 -11.85
CA GLY A 281 8.83 1.34 -12.31
C GLY A 281 9.91 2.41 -12.45
N ALA A 282 9.56 3.70 -12.47
CA ALA A 282 10.54 4.77 -12.66
C ALA A 282 11.57 4.81 -11.51
N THR A 283 12.83 4.51 -11.78
CA THR A 283 13.91 4.57 -10.77
C THR A 283 14.60 5.93 -10.72
N ALA A 284 13.90 6.97 -11.16
CA ALA A 284 14.40 8.32 -11.26
C ALA A 284 14.83 8.85 -9.87
N THR A 285 16.10 9.23 -9.77
CA THR A 285 16.65 9.94 -8.61
C THR A 285 17.38 11.20 -9.08
N LEU A 286 17.39 12.23 -8.24
CA LEU A 286 18.16 13.45 -8.50
C LEU A 286 19.37 13.55 -7.59
N GLU A 287 20.44 14.12 -8.13
CA GLU A 287 21.59 14.56 -7.36
C GLU A 287 21.91 16.02 -7.67
N PHE A 288 22.12 16.80 -6.61
CA PHE A 288 22.56 18.19 -6.71
C PHE A 288 24.08 18.25 -6.55
N ARG A 289 24.78 18.76 -7.56
CA ARG A 289 26.25 18.81 -7.60
C ARG A 289 26.72 20.18 -8.06
N LEU A 290 27.87 20.64 -7.55
CA LEU A 290 28.53 21.83 -8.08
C LEU A 290 29.24 21.50 -9.39
N VAL A 291 29.27 22.45 -10.33
CA VAL A 291 30.12 22.38 -11.50
C VAL A 291 31.58 22.55 -11.07
N ALA A 292 32.47 21.73 -11.63
CA ALA A 292 33.90 21.83 -11.38
C ALA A 292 34.49 22.99 -12.19
N GLN A 293 35.30 23.83 -11.54
CA GLN A 293 36.05 24.88 -12.21
C GLN A 293 37.41 24.34 -12.69
N GLU A 294 38.07 25.01 -13.63
CA GLU A 294 39.35 24.55 -14.20
C GLU A 294 40.44 24.35 -13.13
N ASP A 295 40.41 25.13 -12.04
CA ASP A 295 41.36 25.06 -10.91
C ASP A 295 41.03 24.01 -9.83
N ASP A 296 39.98 23.19 -9.99
CA ASP A 296 39.64 22.16 -8.98
C ASP A 296 40.67 21.00 -8.96
N LYS A 297 41.65 21.11 -8.05
CA LYS A 297 42.72 20.11 -7.80
C LYS A 297 42.23 18.67 -7.55
N TYR A 298 40.98 18.47 -7.14
CA TYR A 298 40.43 17.15 -6.78
C TYR A 298 39.76 16.41 -7.95
N GLY A 299 39.73 17.00 -9.14
CA GLY A 299 39.13 16.42 -10.33
C GLY A 299 37.60 16.38 -10.30
N GLY A 300 36.99 16.58 -11.45
CA GLY A 300 35.55 16.45 -11.67
C GLY A 300 35.23 15.32 -12.64
N ARG A 301 34.02 14.77 -12.55
CA ARG A 301 33.52 13.75 -13.50
C ARG A 301 32.75 14.45 -14.60
N LEU A 302 32.99 14.07 -15.85
CA LEU A 302 32.26 14.60 -17.00
C LEU A 302 30.89 13.92 -17.07
N TYR A 303 29.83 14.71 -17.19
CA TYR A 303 28.47 14.24 -17.40
C TYR A 303 27.93 14.78 -18.72
N GLN A 304 27.14 13.95 -19.40
CA GLN A 304 26.42 14.39 -20.59
C GLN A 304 25.25 15.27 -20.17
N ARG A 305 25.03 16.35 -20.92
CA ARG A 305 23.92 17.27 -20.68
C ARG A 305 22.78 16.92 -21.62
N ARG A 306 21.54 16.98 -21.13
CA ARG A 306 20.34 16.72 -21.95
C ARG A 306 20.27 17.70 -23.13
N GLU A 307 20.56 18.97 -22.87
CA GLU A 307 20.66 20.03 -23.87
C GLU A 307 22.00 20.77 -23.71
N GLY A 308 22.84 20.74 -24.76
CA GLY A 308 24.13 21.44 -24.81
C GLY A 308 25.37 20.55 -24.57
N PRO A 309 26.56 21.14 -24.43
CA PRO A 309 27.81 20.39 -24.29
C PRO A 309 27.91 19.68 -22.92
N PRO A 310 28.73 18.61 -22.82
CA PRO A 310 29.00 17.92 -21.56
C PRO A 310 29.54 18.86 -20.50
N VAL A 311 29.18 18.64 -19.24
CA VAL A 311 29.61 19.47 -18.10
C VAL A 311 30.38 18.65 -17.08
N LYS A 312 31.47 19.22 -16.57
CA LYS A 312 32.31 18.58 -15.54
C LYS A 312 31.77 18.95 -14.16
N LEU A 313 31.40 17.96 -13.35
CA LEU A 313 30.82 18.14 -12.01
C LEU A 313 31.76 17.66 -10.91
N LYS A 314 31.69 18.31 -9.74
CA LYS A 314 32.38 17.84 -8.54
C LYS A 314 31.83 16.47 -8.11
N ARG A 315 32.71 15.60 -7.61
CA ARG A 315 32.32 14.25 -7.15
C ARG A 315 31.41 14.25 -5.93
N ARG A 316 31.50 15.29 -5.08
CA ARG A 316 30.67 15.42 -3.88
C ARG A 316 29.23 15.79 -4.24
N VAL A 317 28.30 14.96 -3.81
CA VAL A 317 26.86 15.25 -3.85
C VAL A 317 26.49 16.17 -2.69
N ILE A 318 25.72 17.22 -2.97
CA ILE A 318 25.22 18.18 -1.97
C ILE A 318 23.99 17.59 -1.28
N ALA A 319 23.01 17.20 -2.10
CA ALA A 319 21.77 16.58 -1.69
C ALA A 319 21.30 15.62 -2.79
N THR A 320 20.50 14.64 -2.39
CA THR A 320 19.93 13.57 -3.20
C THR A 320 18.40 13.68 -3.18
N GLY A 321 17.74 12.96 -4.09
CA GLY A 321 16.28 12.91 -4.16
C GLY A 321 15.60 12.42 -2.87
N GLU A 322 16.30 11.65 -2.02
CA GLU A 322 15.77 11.17 -0.73
C GLU A 322 15.45 12.31 0.25
N HIS A 323 16.09 13.48 0.08
CA HIS A 323 15.87 14.65 0.91
C HIS A 323 14.73 15.54 0.39
N ILE A 324 14.11 15.20 -0.74
CA ILE A 324 12.99 15.97 -1.28
C ILE A 324 11.72 15.58 -0.55
N VAL A 325 11.08 16.57 0.05
CA VAL A 325 9.79 16.40 0.74
C VAL A 325 8.64 16.71 -0.22
N ASP A 326 8.90 17.53 -1.23
CA ASP A 326 7.85 18.21 -1.99
C ASP A 326 8.44 18.83 -3.28
N ALA A 327 7.74 18.69 -4.42
CA ALA A 327 8.14 19.26 -5.70
C ALA A 327 6.96 19.59 -6.65
N ALA A 328 6.79 20.86 -7.03
CA ALA A 328 5.60 21.36 -7.73
C ALA A 328 5.99 21.97 -9.08
N ALA A 329 5.22 21.68 -10.13
CA ALA A 329 5.34 22.39 -11.40
C ALA A 329 4.81 23.82 -11.24
N THR A 330 5.60 24.79 -11.68
CA THR A 330 5.31 26.23 -11.64
C THR A 330 5.80 26.88 -12.93
N PHE A 331 5.59 28.18 -13.03
CA PHE A 331 6.27 29.03 -13.99
C PHE A 331 7.24 29.94 -13.25
N ASP A 332 8.42 30.13 -13.80
CA ASP A 332 9.35 31.13 -13.30
C ASP A 332 8.78 32.53 -13.56
N GLN A 333 8.69 33.35 -12.52
CA GLN A 333 8.10 34.69 -12.56
C GLN A 333 8.92 35.65 -13.43
N ARG A 334 10.22 35.39 -13.63
CA ARG A 334 11.11 36.27 -14.40
C ARG A 334 11.12 35.94 -15.88
N SER A 335 11.23 34.66 -16.22
CA SER A 335 11.36 34.21 -17.61
C SER A 335 10.05 33.76 -18.25
N GLY A 336 9.00 33.52 -17.45
CA GLY A 336 7.77 32.88 -17.91
C GLY A 336 7.93 31.42 -18.34
N GLN A 337 9.11 30.83 -18.16
CA GLN A 337 9.39 29.45 -18.56
C GLN A 337 8.88 28.47 -17.49
N PRO A 338 8.51 27.23 -17.89
CA PRO A 338 8.17 26.18 -16.94
C PRO A 338 9.35 25.87 -15.99
N ALA A 339 9.02 25.69 -14.73
CA ALA A 339 9.97 25.39 -13.67
C ALA A 339 9.37 24.40 -12.67
N THR A 340 10.22 23.74 -11.88
CA THR A 340 9.79 22.89 -10.77
C THR A 340 10.32 23.47 -9.47
N THR A 341 9.42 23.88 -8.56
CA THR A 341 9.82 24.27 -7.21
C THR A 341 10.14 23.00 -6.43
N VAL A 342 11.24 22.97 -5.69
CA VAL A 342 11.63 21.83 -4.86
C VAL A 342 11.78 22.29 -3.42
N ARG A 343 11.29 21.46 -2.50
CA ARG A 343 11.46 21.64 -1.05
C ARG A 343 12.14 20.42 -0.43
N LEU A 344 13.24 20.67 0.26
CA LEU A 344 14.03 19.68 0.97
C LEU A 344 13.60 19.54 2.43
N ASP A 345 13.96 18.41 3.03
CA ASP A 345 13.91 18.20 4.47
C ASP A 345 14.96 19.07 5.20
N ASN A 346 14.96 19.02 6.53
CA ASN A 346 15.89 19.80 7.33
C ASN A 346 17.37 19.38 7.13
N LYS A 347 17.66 18.12 6.84
CA LYS A 347 19.02 17.59 6.69
C LYS A 347 19.60 18.02 5.34
N GLY A 348 18.87 17.81 4.27
CA GLY A 348 19.16 18.28 2.91
C GLY A 348 19.22 19.80 2.84
N GLY A 349 18.28 20.51 3.47
CA GLY A 349 18.28 21.97 3.53
C GLY A 349 19.52 22.56 4.22
N LYS A 350 20.01 21.94 5.32
CA LYS A 350 21.26 22.32 5.97
C LYS A 350 22.48 22.10 5.07
N ARG A 351 22.56 20.94 4.39
CA ARG A 351 23.64 20.63 3.44
C ARG A 351 23.64 21.60 2.25
N MET A 352 22.46 21.91 1.74
CA MET A 352 22.26 22.86 0.66
C MET A 352 22.71 24.27 1.06
N LEU A 353 22.26 24.77 2.22
CA LEU A 353 22.68 26.08 2.75
C LEU A 353 24.20 26.20 2.91
N GLN A 354 24.84 25.16 3.45
CA GLN A 354 26.30 25.13 3.59
C GLN A 354 27.02 25.16 2.25
N ALA A 355 26.45 24.51 1.22
CA ALA A 355 27.01 24.49 -0.12
C ALA A 355 26.80 25.83 -0.83
N THR A 356 25.59 26.40 -0.79
CA THR A 356 25.25 27.64 -1.50
C THR A 356 25.97 28.86 -0.92
N ARG A 357 26.06 28.99 0.41
CA ARG A 357 26.76 30.09 1.10
C ARG A 357 28.20 30.31 0.62
N LYS A 358 28.92 29.22 0.28
CA LYS A 358 30.32 29.28 -0.16
C LYS A 358 30.49 29.35 -1.67
N ASN A 359 29.41 29.24 -2.43
CA ASN A 359 29.43 29.07 -3.88
C ASN A 359 28.42 29.98 -4.61
N VAL A 360 28.03 31.10 -4.00
CA VAL A 360 27.27 32.16 -4.69
C VAL A 360 28.05 32.63 -5.92
N GLY A 361 27.33 32.81 -7.03
CA GLY A 361 27.89 33.14 -8.35
C GLY A 361 28.46 31.94 -9.12
N LYS A 362 28.52 30.74 -8.53
CA LYS A 362 29.02 29.52 -9.20
C LYS A 362 27.88 28.66 -9.75
N PRO A 363 28.11 27.90 -10.84
CA PRO A 363 27.09 27.04 -11.40
C PRO A 363 26.90 25.74 -10.58
N MET A 364 25.64 25.36 -10.44
CA MET A 364 25.18 24.11 -9.85
C MET A 364 24.41 23.32 -10.91
N ALA A 365 24.62 22.01 -10.92
CA ALA A 365 23.96 21.09 -11.83
C ALA A 365 23.01 20.17 -11.08
N VAL A 366 21.92 19.82 -11.76
CA VAL A 366 20.98 18.77 -11.35
C VAL A 366 21.22 17.58 -12.25
N VAL A 367 21.68 16.47 -11.67
CA VAL A 367 21.87 15.20 -12.38
C VAL A 367 20.63 14.36 -12.17
N PHE A 368 20.01 13.97 -13.27
CA PHE A 368 18.95 12.97 -13.33
C PHE A 368 19.59 11.61 -13.56
N ILE A 369 19.24 10.66 -12.70
CA ILE A 369 19.74 9.30 -12.75
C ILE A 369 18.53 8.38 -12.90
N GLU A 370 18.55 7.60 -13.98
CA GLU A 370 17.51 6.63 -14.29
C GLU A 370 18.14 5.27 -14.57
N TYR A 371 17.53 4.21 -14.06
CA TYR A 371 17.90 2.84 -14.37
C TYR A 371 16.87 2.25 -15.32
N HIS A 372 17.29 1.98 -16.56
CA HIS A 372 16.50 1.22 -17.52
C HIS A 372 16.82 -0.26 -17.38
N ILE A 373 15.77 -1.06 -17.23
CA ILE A 373 15.87 -2.51 -17.25
C ILE A 373 15.52 -2.97 -18.67
N LYS A 374 16.47 -3.59 -19.36
CA LYS A 374 16.27 -4.19 -20.67
C LYS A 374 16.28 -5.71 -20.52
N THR A 375 15.12 -6.33 -20.69
CA THR A 375 15.00 -7.79 -20.76
C THR A 375 15.24 -8.21 -22.21
N LYS A 376 16.35 -8.90 -22.46
CA LYS A 376 16.57 -9.60 -23.74
C LYS A 376 16.24 -11.08 -23.53
N VAL A 377 15.43 -11.64 -24.42
CA VAL A 377 15.23 -13.09 -24.48
C VAL A 377 16.27 -13.64 -25.45
N THR A 378 17.18 -14.48 -24.95
CA THR A 378 18.15 -15.19 -25.79
C THR A 378 17.43 -16.25 -26.64
N GLU A 379 18.02 -16.68 -27.76
CA GLU A 379 17.47 -17.76 -28.61
C GLU A 379 17.14 -19.04 -27.83
N ASP A 380 17.84 -19.31 -26.72
CA ASP A 380 17.59 -20.44 -25.80
C ASP A 380 16.40 -20.23 -24.84
N GLY A 381 15.60 -19.18 -24.99
CA GLY A 381 14.46 -18.86 -24.12
C GLY A 381 14.83 -18.30 -22.74
N LYS A 382 16.12 -18.11 -22.44
CA LYS A 382 16.58 -17.47 -21.19
C LYS A 382 16.42 -15.95 -21.26
N LYS A 383 15.76 -15.38 -20.25
CA LYS A 383 15.65 -13.93 -20.06
C LYS A 383 16.95 -13.40 -19.45
N ILE A 384 17.75 -12.68 -20.23
CA ILE A 384 18.90 -11.92 -19.74
C ILE A 384 18.43 -10.50 -19.42
N ILE A 385 18.48 -10.15 -18.15
CA ILE A 385 18.12 -8.82 -17.65
C ILE A 385 19.37 -7.97 -17.65
N THR A 386 19.43 -6.95 -18.50
CA THR A 386 20.53 -5.97 -18.53
C THR A 386 20.07 -4.67 -17.87
N ARG A 387 20.80 -4.22 -16.85
CA ARG A 387 20.56 -2.95 -16.18
C ARG A 387 21.42 -1.87 -16.83
N GLN A 388 20.80 -0.84 -17.38
CA GLN A 388 21.49 0.31 -17.97
C GLN A 388 21.22 1.54 -17.10
N LYS A 389 22.26 2.06 -16.45
CA LYS A 389 22.20 3.33 -15.73
C LYS A 389 22.43 4.48 -16.70
N THR A 390 21.45 5.37 -16.82
CA THR A 390 21.57 6.64 -17.54
C THR A 390 21.77 7.75 -16.53
N GLU A 391 22.83 8.54 -16.70
CA GLU A 391 23.09 9.72 -15.88
C GLU A 391 23.21 10.92 -16.82
N GLU A 392 22.30 11.87 -16.69
CA GLU A 392 22.30 13.08 -17.52
C GLU A 392 22.06 14.33 -16.69
N VAL A 393 22.61 15.45 -17.13
CA VAL A 393 22.39 16.75 -16.49
C VAL A 393 21.19 17.42 -17.13
N ILE A 394 20.12 17.56 -16.36
CA ILE A 394 18.86 18.17 -16.80
C ILE A 394 18.89 19.70 -16.71
N ASN A 395 19.68 20.25 -15.78
CA ASN A 395 19.81 21.69 -15.63
C ASN A 395 21.21 22.02 -15.08
N VAL A 396 21.79 23.13 -15.57
CA VAL A 396 22.89 23.84 -14.91
C VAL A 396 22.46 25.29 -14.74
N ALA A 397 22.38 25.75 -13.50
CA ALA A 397 21.96 27.09 -13.14
C ALA A 397 22.99 27.73 -12.20
N THR A 398 23.14 29.05 -12.30
CA THR A 398 24.01 29.80 -11.40
C THR A 398 23.33 30.03 -10.06
N ILE A 399 24.05 29.81 -8.96
CA ILE A 399 23.58 30.13 -7.61
C ILE A 399 23.57 31.65 -7.46
N ILE A 400 22.38 32.25 -7.42
CA ILE A 400 22.23 33.72 -7.32
C ILE A 400 22.38 34.20 -5.87
N GLU A 401 21.80 33.46 -4.93
CA GLU A 401 21.79 33.78 -3.50
C GLU A 401 21.98 32.52 -2.65
N GLU A 402 22.25 32.67 -1.35
CA GLU A 402 22.23 31.52 -0.44
C GLU A 402 20.79 31.06 -0.19
N PHE A 403 20.54 29.78 -0.43
CA PHE A 403 19.25 29.16 -0.16
C PHE A 403 19.43 27.86 0.63
N SER A 404 18.42 27.55 1.45
CA SER A 404 18.41 26.36 2.30
C SER A 404 17.52 25.26 1.71
N ASN A 405 16.27 25.19 2.13
CA ASN A 405 15.36 24.09 1.84
C ASN A 405 14.46 24.33 0.63
N ARG A 406 14.33 25.55 0.09
CA ARG A 406 13.43 25.85 -1.04
C ARG A 406 14.22 26.47 -2.20
N PHE A 407 14.03 25.93 -3.40
CA PHE A 407 14.62 26.47 -4.63
C PHE A 407 13.79 26.06 -5.85
N GLN A 408 14.13 26.58 -7.03
CA GLN A 408 13.45 26.27 -8.30
C GLN A 408 14.43 25.69 -9.31
N ILE A 409 13.99 24.69 -10.06
CA ILE A 409 14.68 24.12 -11.23
C ILE A 409 14.01 24.72 -12.47
N THR A 410 14.71 25.57 -13.21
CA THR A 410 14.21 26.28 -14.40
C THR A 410 14.59 25.57 -15.71
N GLY A 411 14.22 26.13 -16.87
CA GLY A 411 14.67 25.62 -18.18
C GLY A 411 14.07 24.27 -18.57
N LEU A 412 12.87 23.95 -18.09
CA LEU A 412 12.16 22.71 -18.38
C LEU A 412 11.05 22.96 -19.41
N LYS A 413 10.66 21.92 -20.16
CA LYS A 413 9.43 21.95 -20.97
C LYS A 413 8.20 21.77 -20.07
N GLN A 414 7.01 22.18 -20.52
CA GLN A 414 5.80 22.14 -19.68
C GLN A 414 5.46 20.73 -19.18
N GLY A 415 5.38 19.73 -20.07
CA GLY A 415 5.12 18.34 -19.68
C GLY A 415 6.25 17.73 -18.83
N GLU A 416 7.49 18.18 -19.06
CA GLU A 416 8.67 17.75 -18.32
C GLU A 416 8.67 18.27 -16.89
N ALA A 417 8.31 19.54 -16.66
CA ALA A 417 8.20 20.13 -15.33
C ALA A 417 7.16 19.40 -14.48
N THR A 418 6.02 19.02 -15.08
CA THR A 418 4.97 18.22 -14.42
C THR A 418 5.44 16.82 -14.08
N ASN A 419 6.06 16.10 -15.04
CA ASN A 419 6.57 14.75 -14.80
C ASN A 419 7.72 14.75 -13.79
N LEU A 420 8.62 15.74 -13.84
CA LEU A 420 9.71 15.86 -12.86
C LEU A 420 9.15 16.13 -11.46
N ALA A 421 8.20 17.06 -11.33
CA ALA A 421 7.51 17.34 -10.07
C ALA A 421 6.87 16.07 -9.48
N LEU A 422 6.16 15.31 -10.32
CA LEU A 422 5.56 14.02 -9.96
C LEU A 422 6.59 13.02 -9.41
N LEU A 423 7.66 12.78 -10.16
CA LEU A 423 8.72 11.83 -9.79
C LEU A 423 9.44 12.26 -8.51
N LEU A 424 9.61 13.56 -8.31
CA LEU A 424 10.26 14.10 -7.11
C LEU A 424 9.38 14.00 -5.86
N ARG A 425 8.07 14.21 -5.98
CA ARG A 425 7.11 13.99 -4.88
C ARG A 425 6.99 12.53 -4.51
N ALA A 426 6.97 11.67 -5.53
CA ALA A 426 6.95 10.22 -5.39
C ALA A 426 8.12 9.70 -4.52
N GLY A 427 9.25 10.42 -4.49
CA GLY A 427 10.41 10.10 -3.70
C GLY A 427 11.39 9.15 -4.42
N ALA A 428 12.63 9.17 -3.95
CA ALA A 428 13.68 8.28 -4.43
C ALA A 428 13.48 6.87 -3.86
N LEU A 429 13.59 5.85 -4.72
CA LEU A 429 13.68 4.47 -4.28
C LEU A 429 15.03 4.24 -3.58
N LYS A 430 15.04 3.41 -2.53
CA LYS A 430 16.28 2.97 -1.88
C LYS A 430 17.11 2.08 -2.80
N ALA A 431 16.43 1.30 -3.64
CA ALA A 431 17.05 0.53 -4.69
C ALA A 431 16.09 0.34 -5.87
N PRO A 432 16.62 0.15 -7.09
CA PRO A 432 15.83 -0.20 -8.27
C PRO A 432 14.92 -1.39 -8.02
N MET A 433 13.77 -1.41 -8.72
CA MET A 433 12.84 -2.53 -8.68
C MET A 433 12.46 -2.97 -10.08
N GLU A 434 12.25 -4.27 -10.25
CA GLU A 434 11.85 -4.89 -11.50
C GLU A 434 10.46 -5.51 -11.35
N ILE A 435 9.60 -5.33 -12.35
CA ILE A 435 8.31 -6.03 -12.40
C ILE A 435 8.55 -7.43 -12.96
N ILE A 436 8.45 -8.43 -12.09
CA ILE A 436 8.65 -9.85 -12.45
C ILE A 436 7.33 -10.53 -12.83
N GLU A 437 6.20 -10.01 -12.36
CA GLU A 437 4.86 -10.49 -12.71
C GLU A 437 3.91 -9.31 -12.88
N GLU A 438 3.09 -9.36 -13.93
CA GLU A 438 2.06 -8.36 -14.24
C GLU A 438 0.76 -9.09 -14.57
N ARG A 439 -0.32 -8.75 -13.86
CA ARG A 439 -1.67 -9.22 -14.19
C ARG A 439 -2.61 -8.02 -14.21
N THR A 440 -3.48 -7.98 -15.22
CA THR A 440 -4.49 -6.93 -15.36
C THR A 440 -5.85 -7.60 -15.42
N VAL A 441 -6.80 -7.07 -14.66
CA VAL A 441 -8.20 -7.50 -14.68
C VAL A 441 -9.03 -6.33 -15.16
N GLY A 442 -9.79 -6.51 -16.24
CA GLY A 442 -10.68 -5.48 -16.76
C GLY A 442 -11.86 -5.23 -15.80
N PRO A 443 -12.36 -3.98 -15.66
CA PRO A 443 -13.52 -3.69 -14.82
C PRO A 443 -14.78 -4.48 -15.21
N SER A 444 -14.98 -4.77 -16.50
CA SER A 444 -16.11 -5.58 -16.99
C SER A 444 -16.07 -7.03 -16.48
N LEU A 445 -14.90 -7.66 -16.48
CA LEU A 445 -14.72 -8.99 -15.90
C LEU A 445 -14.96 -8.98 -14.38
N GLY A 446 -14.53 -7.91 -13.71
CA GLY A 446 -14.80 -7.70 -12.29
C GLY A 446 -16.30 -7.63 -11.99
N GLN A 447 -17.05 -6.82 -12.74
CA GLN A 447 -18.49 -6.70 -12.60
C GLN A 447 -19.21 -8.04 -12.87
N GLU A 448 -18.82 -8.76 -13.93
CA GLU A 448 -19.40 -10.06 -14.25
C GLU A 448 -19.15 -11.08 -13.12
N ASN A 449 -17.97 -11.04 -12.49
CA ASN A 449 -17.65 -11.87 -11.32
C ASN A 449 -18.51 -11.51 -10.11
N ILE A 450 -18.76 -10.22 -9.86
CA ILE A 450 -19.66 -9.75 -8.80
C ILE A 450 -21.07 -10.28 -9.05
N ASP A 451 -21.60 -10.09 -10.25
CA ASP A 451 -22.98 -10.47 -10.59
C ASP A 451 -23.19 -11.98 -10.44
N LYS A 452 -22.28 -12.80 -10.97
CA LYS A 452 -22.29 -14.26 -10.84
C LYS A 452 -22.09 -14.71 -9.39
N GLY A 453 -21.23 -14.04 -8.64
CA GLY A 453 -20.98 -14.31 -7.23
C GLY A 453 -22.21 -14.06 -6.36
N LEU A 454 -22.85 -12.90 -6.53
CA LEU A 454 -24.08 -12.53 -5.83
C LEU A 454 -25.23 -13.48 -6.19
N LEU A 455 -25.38 -13.84 -7.46
CA LEU A 455 -26.36 -14.84 -7.91
C LEU A 455 -26.14 -16.18 -7.21
N SER A 456 -24.89 -16.65 -7.14
CA SER A 456 -24.52 -17.92 -6.50
C SER A 456 -24.81 -17.91 -5.00
N ILE A 457 -24.48 -16.80 -4.32
CA ILE A 457 -24.79 -16.60 -2.90
C ILE A 457 -26.31 -16.62 -2.69
N MET A 458 -27.09 -15.87 -3.48
CA MET A 458 -28.55 -15.83 -3.34
C MET A 458 -29.20 -17.20 -3.57
N LEU A 459 -28.80 -17.92 -4.63
CA LEU A 459 -29.33 -19.26 -4.92
C LEU A 459 -29.00 -20.25 -3.80
N GLY A 460 -27.76 -20.25 -3.30
CA GLY A 460 -27.35 -21.06 -2.17
C GLY A 460 -28.14 -20.71 -0.90
N PHE A 461 -28.31 -19.41 -0.63
CA PHE A 461 -29.04 -18.90 0.52
C PHE A 461 -30.51 -19.31 0.53
N VAL A 462 -31.22 -19.10 -0.58
CA VAL A 462 -32.62 -19.49 -0.72
C VAL A 462 -32.78 -21.01 -0.60
N SER A 463 -31.88 -21.79 -1.21
CA SER A 463 -31.93 -23.25 -1.16
C SER A 463 -31.76 -23.77 0.27
N VAL A 464 -30.81 -23.22 1.02
CA VAL A 464 -30.56 -23.56 2.42
C VAL A 464 -31.73 -23.15 3.31
N MET A 465 -32.29 -21.96 3.13
CA MET A 465 -33.47 -21.51 3.89
C MET A 465 -34.68 -22.41 3.64
N LEU A 466 -34.91 -22.80 2.39
CA LEU A 466 -35.99 -23.70 2.00
C LEU A 466 -35.82 -25.08 2.66
N PHE A 467 -34.60 -25.64 2.61
CA PHE A 467 -34.29 -26.90 3.27
C PHE A 467 -34.56 -26.84 4.78
N MET A 468 -34.09 -25.79 5.46
CA MET A 468 -34.28 -25.63 6.90
C MET A 468 -35.75 -25.51 7.27
N TRP A 469 -36.52 -24.74 6.49
CA TRP A 469 -37.95 -24.59 6.69
C TRP A 469 -38.71 -25.91 6.49
N LEU A 470 -38.43 -26.64 5.40
CA LEU A 470 -39.09 -27.92 5.11
C LEU A 470 -38.76 -29.00 6.15
N ARG A 471 -37.51 -29.08 6.60
CA ARG A 471 -37.03 -30.16 7.48
C ARG A 471 -37.29 -29.92 8.97
N TYR A 472 -37.23 -28.67 9.44
CA TYR A 472 -37.29 -28.30 10.86
C TYR A 472 -38.44 -27.33 11.21
N LYS A 473 -39.31 -26.98 10.25
CA LYS A 473 -40.52 -26.17 10.46
C LYS A 473 -40.24 -24.87 11.23
N THR A 474 -40.75 -24.73 12.46
CA THR A 474 -40.59 -23.50 13.26
C THR A 474 -39.16 -23.32 13.76
N PHE A 475 -38.46 -24.41 14.12
CA PHE A 475 -37.03 -24.36 14.43
C PHE A 475 -36.22 -23.94 13.19
N GLY A 476 -36.63 -24.42 12.02
CA GLY A 476 -36.10 -23.98 10.73
C GLY A 476 -36.24 -22.48 10.49
N LEU A 477 -37.40 -21.88 10.79
CA LEU A 477 -37.60 -20.42 10.69
C LEU A 477 -36.67 -19.64 11.63
N VAL A 478 -36.45 -20.14 12.85
CA VAL A 478 -35.51 -19.49 13.79
C VAL A 478 -34.07 -19.56 13.27
N ALA A 479 -33.66 -20.70 12.70
CA ALA A 479 -32.36 -20.83 12.05
C ALA A 479 -32.22 -19.88 10.86
N ASN A 480 -33.27 -19.72 10.05
CA ASN A 480 -33.28 -18.79 8.92
C ASN A 480 -33.10 -17.32 9.36
N ILE A 481 -33.71 -16.92 10.48
CA ILE A 481 -33.49 -15.59 11.07
C ILE A 481 -32.03 -15.45 11.49
N ALA A 482 -31.48 -16.43 12.22
CA ALA A 482 -30.07 -16.40 12.63
C ALA A 482 -29.10 -16.36 11.44
N LEU A 483 -29.44 -17.07 10.35
CA LEU A 483 -28.66 -17.08 9.11
C LEU A 483 -28.66 -15.70 8.43
N LEU A 484 -29.81 -15.03 8.34
CA LEU A 484 -29.91 -13.65 7.86
C LEU A 484 -29.05 -12.70 8.71
N MET A 485 -29.17 -12.81 10.04
CA MET A 485 -28.36 -12.00 10.95
C MET A 485 -26.87 -12.29 10.80
N ASN A 486 -26.48 -13.54 10.56
CA ASN A 486 -25.09 -13.92 10.36
C ASN A 486 -24.48 -13.19 9.15
N VAL A 487 -25.20 -13.14 8.02
CA VAL A 487 -24.73 -12.41 6.82
C VAL A 487 -24.60 -10.92 7.09
N VAL A 488 -25.57 -10.30 7.77
CA VAL A 488 -25.52 -8.87 8.13
C VAL A 488 -24.33 -8.57 9.04
N ILE A 489 -24.08 -9.39 10.05
CA ILE A 489 -22.93 -9.22 10.96
C ILE A 489 -21.61 -9.43 10.22
N LEU A 490 -21.53 -10.42 9.33
CA LEU A 490 -20.34 -10.66 8.51
C LEU A 490 -20.02 -9.45 7.61
N VAL A 491 -21.01 -8.93 6.90
CA VAL A 491 -20.88 -7.74 6.05
C VAL A 491 -20.45 -6.51 6.87
N ALA A 492 -21.03 -6.34 8.05
CA ALA A 492 -20.65 -5.28 8.97
C ALA A 492 -19.20 -5.40 9.46
N LEU A 493 -18.72 -6.61 9.78
CA LEU A 493 -17.34 -6.81 10.20
C LEU A 493 -16.35 -6.54 9.07
N LEU A 494 -16.65 -6.96 7.84
CA LEU A 494 -15.82 -6.64 6.67
C LEU A 494 -15.74 -5.14 6.44
N SER A 495 -16.86 -4.44 6.60
CA SER A 495 -16.97 -2.99 6.44
C SER A 495 -16.26 -2.24 7.58
N LEU A 496 -16.45 -2.63 8.83
CA LEU A 496 -15.87 -1.96 9.99
C LEU A 496 -14.35 -2.14 10.05
N LEU A 497 -13.85 -3.31 9.67
CA LEU A 497 -12.41 -3.62 9.65
C LEU A 497 -11.75 -3.28 8.31
N GLN A 498 -12.51 -2.73 7.35
CA GLN A 498 -12.02 -2.36 6.02
C GLN A 498 -11.25 -3.51 5.35
N ALA A 499 -11.78 -4.72 5.48
CA ALA A 499 -11.22 -5.93 4.90
C ALA A 499 -11.64 -6.05 3.43
N THR A 500 -10.68 -6.40 2.57
CA THR A 500 -10.92 -6.55 1.13
C THR A 500 -11.66 -7.85 0.82
N LEU A 501 -12.84 -7.74 0.21
CA LEU A 501 -13.60 -8.84 -0.38
C LEU A 501 -13.02 -9.21 -1.75
N THR A 502 -12.65 -10.48 -1.93
CA THR A 502 -12.15 -11.01 -3.21
C THR A 502 -13.11 -12.04 -3.77
N LEU A 503 -12.90 -12.51 -5.01
CA LEU A 503 -13.71 -13.57 -5.60
C LEU A 503 -13.64 -14.88 -4.76
N PRO A 504 -12.45 -15.35 -4.33
CA PRO A 504 -12.37 -16.40 -3.31
C PRO A 504 -13.06 -16.01 -2.00
N GLY A 505 -12.97 -14.76 -1.55
CA GLY A 505 -13.72 -14.26 -0.40
C GLY A 505 -15.23 -14.49 -0.50
N MET A 506 -15.83 -14.27 -1.67
CA MET A 506 -17.25 -14.60 -1.90
C MET A 506 -17.53 -16.10 -1.75
N ALA A 507 -16.63 -16.97 -2.24
CA ALA A 507 -16.74 -18.41 -2.01
C ALA A 507 -16.61 -18.76 -0.51
N GLY A 508 -15.80 -18.01 0.25
CA GLY A 508 -15.73 -18.08 1.71
C GLY A 508 -17.06 -17.75 2.37
N ILE A 509 -17.76 -16.72 1.90
CA ILE A 509 -19.12 -16.39 2.36
C ILE A 509 -20.08 -17.56 2.10
N VAL A 510 -20.08 -18.14 0.89
CA VAL A 510 -20.92 -19.31 0.57
C VAL A 510 -20.59 -20.51 1.48
N LEU A 511 -19.31 -20.78 1.71
CA LEU A 511 -18.87 -21.87 2.59
C LEU A 511 -19.33 -21.65 4.04
N THR A 512 -19.14 -20.44 4.56
CA THR A 512 -19.55 -20.09 5.93
C THR A 512 -21.06 -20.14 6.09
N LEU A 513 -21.83 -19.86 5.04
CA LEU A 513 -23.28 -20.00 5.05
C LEU A 513 -23.73 -21.45 5.27
N GLY A 514 -23.08 -22.40 4.58
CA GLY A 514 -23.33 -23.82 4.78
C GLY A 514 -22.97 -24.28 6.20
N MET A 515 -21.79 -23.88 6.68
CA MET A 515 -21.33 -24.20 8.05
C MET A 515 -22.21 -23.57 9.14
N ALA A 516 -22.70 -22.35 8.92
CA ALA A 516 -23.57 -21.67 9.88
C ALA A 516 -24.89 -22.42 10.09
N VAL A 517 -25.38 -23.12 9.07
CA VAL A 517 -26.58 -23.96 9.19
C VAL A 517 -26.28 -25.29 9.88
N ASP A 518 -25.11 -25.88 9.66
CA ASP A 518 -24.69 -27.12 10.30
C ASP A 518 -24.72 -27.03 11.83
N ALA A 519 -24.24 -25.91 12.40
CA ALA A 519 -24.34 -25.65 13.83
C ALA A 519 -25.79 -25.67 14.35
N ASN A 520 -26.74 -25.11 13.58
CA ASN A 520 -28.15 -25.13 13.94
C ASN A 520 -28.76 -26.53 13.81
N VAL A 521 -28.36 -27.29 12.78
CA VAL A 521 -28.78 -28.68 12.59
C VAL A 521 -28.33 -29.56 13.76
N LEU A 522 -27.06 -29.46 14.19
CA LEU A 522 -26.53 -30.19 15.33
C LEU A 522 -27.32 -29.90 16.62
N ILE A 523 -27.65 -28.63 16.87
CA ILE A 523 -28.48 -28.25 18.02
C ILE A 523 -29.85 -28.91 17.91
N PHE A 524 -30.51 -28.83 16.76
CA PHE A 524 -31.88 -29.33 16.59
C PHE A 524 -31.96 -30.86 16.66
N GLU A 525 -31.00 -31.58 16.09
CA GLU A 525 -30.93 -33.04 16.22
C GLU A 525 -30.64 -33.46 17.65
N LYS A 526 -29.75 -32.75 18.38
CA LYS A 526 -29.52 -33.04 19.80
C LYS A 526 -30.77 -32.78 20.63
N ILE A 527 -31.53 -31.73 20.35
CA ILE A 527 -32.82 -31.48 21.00
C ILE A 527 -33.80 -32.63 20.70
N ARG A 528 -33.90 -33.10 19.45
CA ARG A 528 -34.74 -34.24 19.07
C ARG A 528 -34.36 -35.52 19.78
N GLU A 529 -33.06 -35.80 19.90
CA GLU A 529 -32.53 -36.96 20.63
C GLU A 529 -32.95 -36.90 22.11
N GLU A 530 -32.82 -35.74 22.75
CA GLU A 530 -33.24 -35.58 24.15
C GLU A 530 -34.75 -35.73 24.35
N VAL A 531 -35.57 -35.26 23.40
CA VAL A 531 -37.02 -35.48 23.41
C VAL A 531 -37.35 -36.96 23.22
N ALA A 532 -36.65 -37.66 22.33
CA ALA A 532 -36.82 -39.10 22.11
C ALA A 532 -36.44 -39.92 23.36
N ASN A 533 -35.45 -39.45 24.13
CA ASN A 533 -35.05 -40.02 25.42
C ASN A 533 -36.06 -39.74 26.56
N GLY A 534 -37.18 -39.07 26.28
CA GLY A 534 -38.26 -38.82 27.24
C GLY A 534 -38.11 -37.55 28.08
N ASN A 535 -37.13 -36.70 27.79
CA ASN A 535 -36.97 -35.43 28.52
C ASN A 535 -38.08 -34.44 28.18
N SER A 536 -38.46 -33.61 29.16
CA SER A 536 -39.44 -32.54 28.94
C SER A 536 -38.94 -31.56 27.87
N PRO A 537 -39.82 -30.97 27.03
CA PRO A 537 -39.42 -30.04 25.96
C PRO A 537 -38.46 -28.92 26.39
N GLN A 538 -38.67 -28.35 27.58
CA GLN A 538 -37.80 -27.29 28.12
C GLN A 538 -36.43 -27.81 28.55
N SER A 539 -36.38 -29.02 29.12
CA SER A 539 -35.14 -29.68 29.51
C SER A 539 -34.35 -30.11 28.28
N SER A 540 -35.01 -30.66 27.27
CA SER A 540 -34.40 -31.07 26.00
C SER A 540 -33.78 -29.90 25.25
N ILE A 541 -34.42 -28.72 25.25
CA ILE A 541 -33.83 -27.51 24.68
C ILE A 541 -32.56 -27.13 25.44
N HIS A 542 -32.59 -27.11 26.78
CA HIS A 542 -31.42 -26.76 27.58
C HIS A 542 -30.25 -27.72 27.35
N ALA A 543 -30.52 -29.02 27.48
CA ALA A 543 -29.54 -30.09 27.30
C ALA A 543 -29.00 -30.13 25.85
N GLY A 544 -29.86 -29.90 24.85
CA GLY A 544 -29.47 -29.86 23.44
C GLY A 544 -28.44 -28.75 23.17
N TYR A 545 -28.69 -27.53 23.65
CA TYR A 545 -27.72 -26.43 23.50
C TYR A 545 -26.42 -26.66 24.27
N GLU A 546 -26.49 -27.23 25.48
CA GLU A 546 -25.31 -27.50 26.30
C GLU A 546 -24.42 -28.59 25.70
N LYS A 547 -25.01 -29.71 25.27
CA LYS A 547 -24.26 -30.82 24.66
C LYS A 547 -23.75 -30.47 23.25
N ALA A 548 -24.54 -29.78 22.44
CA ALA A 548 -24.12 -29.40 21.09
C ALA A 548 -23.00 -28.34 21.10
N PHE A 549 -22.90 -27.52 22.16
CA PHE A 549 -21.90 -26.46 22.25
C PHE A 549 -20.46 -26.98 22.07
N VAL A 550 -20.09 -28.06 22.74
CA VAL A 550 -18.73 -28.61 22.68
C VAL A 550 -18.39 -29.06 21.26
N THR A 551 -19.29 -29.82 20.63
CA THR A 551 -19.11 -30.28 19.24
C THR A 551 -19.01 -29.12 18.24
N ILE A 552 -19.85 -28.09 18.40
CA ILE A 552 -19.83 -26.91 17.53
C ILE A 552 -18.54 -26.10 17.74
N PHE A 553 -18.10 -25.96 18.99
CA PHE A 553 -16.87 -25.26 19.32
C PHE A 553 -15.65 -25.97 18.73
N ASP A 554 -15.54 -27.29 18.90
CA ASP A 554 -14.41 -28.09 18.42
C ASP A 554 -14.30 -28.07 16.89
N ALA A 555 -15.44 -28.23 16.18
CA ALA A 555 -15.49 -28.19 14.73
C ALA A 555 -15.05 -26.82 14.19
N ASN A 556 -15.62 -25.73 14.74
CA ASN A 556 -15.31 -24.37 14.31
C ASN A 556 -13.89 -23.94 14.67
N LEU A 557 -13.38 -24.33 15.85
CA LEU A 557 -12.02 -24.00 16.26
C LEU A 557 -11.00 -24.63 15.31
N THR A 558 -11.24 -25.88 14.90
CA THR A 558 -10.37 -26.58 13.94
C THR A 558 -10.33 -25.84 12.59
N THR A 559 -11.48 -25.42 12.08
CA THR A 559 -11.56 -24.63 10.84
C THR A 559 -10.94 -23.24 11.01
N LEU A 560 -11.10 -22.61 12.17
CA LEU A 560 -10.51 -21.31 12.47
C LEU A 560 -8.98 -21.39 12.51
N ILE A 561 -8.40 -22.45 13.07
CA ILE A 561 -6.94 -22.68 13.03
C ILE A 561 -6.45 -22.76 11.58
N ALA A 562 -7.14 -23.51 10.71
CA ALA A 562 -6.81 -23.57 9.30
C ALA A 562 -6.93 -22.20 8.61
N ALA A 563 -7.98 -21.43 8.92
CA ALA A 563 -8.16 -20.08 8.40
C ALA A 563 -7.06 -19.11 8.87
N LEU A 564 -6.62 -19.20 10.13
CA LEU A 564 -5.50 -18.40 10.66
C LEU A 564 -4.15 -18.75 10.02
N MET A 565 -3.93 -20.03 9.70
CA MET A 565 -2.76 -20.45 8.92
C MET A 565 -2.80 -19.85 7.51
N LEU A 566 -3.95 -19.90 6.84
CA LEU A 566 -4.14 -19.25 5.54
C LEU A 566 -3.99 -17.72 5.62
N LEU A 567 -4.39 -17.09 6.73
CA LEU A 567 -4.22 -15.65 6.94
C LEU A 567 -2.74 -15.26 7.11
N SER A 568 -1.97 -16.13 7.76
CA SER A 568 -0.55 -15.90 8.08
C SER A 568 0.37 -16.14 6.89
N PHE A 569 0.11 -17.19 6.10
CA PHE A 569 0.97 -17.62 4.99
C PHE A 569 0.37 -17.33 3.60
N GLY A 570 -0.94 -17.10 3.51
CA GLY A 570 -1.63 -16.79 2.26
C GLY A 570 -1.34 -15.37 1.78
N THR A 571 -1.36 -15.20 0.46
CA THR A 571 -1.15 -13.91 -0.20
C THR A 571 -2.37 -13.54 -1.04
N GLY A 572 -2.59 -12.24 -1.22
CA GLY A 572 -3.65 -11.70 -2.10
C GLY A 572 -5.02 -12.36 -1.89
N PRO A 573 -5.60 -13.03 -2.92
CA PRO A 573 -6.94 -13.60 -2.85
C PRO A 573 -7.15 -14.68 -1.76
N ILE A 574 -6.13 -15.48 -1.46
CA ILE A 574 -6.21 -16.55 -0.43
C ILE A 574 -6.37 -15.93 0.96
N LYS A 575 -5.70 -14.80 1.20
CA LYS A 575 -5.83 -14.05 2.45
C LYS A 575 -7.24 -13.46 2.59
N GLY A 576 -7.82 -12.95 1.50
CA GLY A 576 -9.21 -12.50 1.45
C GLY A 576 -10.20 -13.62 1.82
N PHE A 577 -10.04 -14.81 1.23
CA PHE A 577 -10.81 -16.00 1.62
C PHE A 577 -10.67 -16.33 3.12
N ALA A 578 -9.44 -16.35 3.64
CA ALA A 578 -9.17 -16.63 5.05
C ALA A 578 -9.84 -15.64 6.01
N ILE A 579 -9.86 -14.34 5.67
CA ILE A 579 -10.54 -13.31 6.46
C ILE A 579 -12.05 -13.57 6.49
N THR A 580 -12.67 -13.76 5.32
CA THR A 580 -14.11 -14.03 5.23
C THR A 580 -14.52 -15.30 5.97
N LEU A 581 -13.72 -16.37 5.87
CA LEU A 581 -13.93 -17.62 6.57
C LEU A 581 -13.81 -17.44 8.10
N SER A 582 -12.76 -16.74 8.56
CA SER A 582 -12.52 -16.50 9.99
C SER A 582 -13.67 -15.69 10.61
N PHE A 583 -14.09 -14.61 9.96
CA PHE A 583 -15.21 -13.81 10.46
C PHE A 583 -16.52 -14.60 10.40
N GLY A 584 -16.79 -15.31 9.30
CA GLY A 584 -17.99 -16.12 9.18
C GLY A 584 -18.11 -17.22 10.22
N ILE A 585 -17.00 -17.87 10.60
CA ILE A 585 -16.97 -18.83 11.71
C ILE A 585 -17.32 -18.14 13.04
N VAL A 586 -16.67 -17.02 13.37
CA VAL A 586 -16.93 -16.30 14.63
C VAL A 586 -18.37 -15.79 14.71
N THR A 587 -18.89 -15.21 13.63
CA THR A 587 -20.26 -14.68 13.59
C THR A 587 -21.29 -15.82 13.58
N SER A 588 -21.00 -16.93 12.90
CA SER A 588 -21.90 -18.09 12.89
C SER A 588 -22.02 -18.73 14.27
N MET A 589 -20.92 -18.85 15.02
CA MET A 589 -20.97 -19.34 16.40
C MET A 589 -21.81 -18.42 17.29
N PHE A 590 -21.62 -17.10 17.18
CA PHE A 590 -22.41 -16.13 17.93
C PHE A 590 -23.90 -16.24 17.60
N THR A 591 -24.26 -16.29 16.31
CA THR A 591 -25.65 -16.37 15.88
C THR A 591 -26.30 -17.72 16.24
N ALA A 592 -25.61 -18.83 16.02
CA ALA A 592 -26.11 -20.18 16.30
C ALA A 592 -26.25 -20.47 17.81
N ILE A 593 -25.40 -19.92 18.68
CA ILE A 593 -25.42 -20.23 20.11
C ILE A 593 -26.21 -19.18 20.90
N MET A 594 -26.06 -17.90 20.55
CA MET A 594 -26.63 -16.80 21.32
C MET A 594 -27.99 -16.36 20.76
N ILE A 595 -28.08 -16.08 19.46
CA ILE A 595 -29.30 -15.54 18.84
C ILE A 595 -30.38 -16.61 18.78
N THR A 596 -30.11 -17.80 18.23
CA THR A 596 -31.15 -18.85 18.15
C THR A 596 -31.67 -19.23 19.53
N ARG A 597 -30.79 -19.37 20.53
CA ARG A 597 -31.20 -19.69 21.91
C ARG A 597 -32.08 -18.60 22.50
N GLY A 598 -31.73 -17.33 22.25
CA GLY A 598 -32.55 -16.19 22.64
C GLY A 598 -33.94 -16.24 22.00
N VAL A 599 -34.02 -16.44 20.68
CA VAL A 599 -35.29 -16.50 19.95
C VAL A 599 -36.15 -17.70 20.38
N ILE A 600 -35.56 -18.89 20.54
CA ILE A 600 -36.28 -20.09 20.99
C ILE A 600 -36.80 -19.90 22.41
N ASN A 601 -35.97 -19.37 23.33
CA ASN A 601 -36.41 -19.06 24.68
C ASN A 601 -37.48 -17.96 24.72
N PHE A 602 -37.47 -17.00 23.80
CA PHE A 602 -38.52 -16.00 23.69
C PHE A 602 -39.85 -16.63 23.22
N LEU A 603 -39.82 -17.50 22.22
CA LEU A 603 -41.03 -18.13 21.65
C LEU A 603 -41.65 -19.19 22.56
N TYR A 604 -40.80 -20.01 23.19
CA TYR A 604 -41.19 -21.21 23.93
C TYR A 604 -40.92 -21.11 25.43
N GLY A 605 -40.19 -20.09 25.92
CA GLY A 605 -39.88 -19.94 27.34
C GLY A 605 -41.14 -19.78 28.19
N GLY A 606 -41.27 -20.63 29.21
CA GLY A 606 -42.37 -20.57 30.17
C GLY A 606 -43.70 -21.18 29.71
N LYS A 607 -43.79 -21.72 28.49
CA LYS A 607 -44.96 -22.47 28.03
C LYS A 607 -44.83 -23.97 28.37
N THR A 608 -45.89 -24.56 28.91
CA THR A 608 -46.02 -26.02 29.08
C THR A 608 -46.33 -26.65 27.73
N LEU A 609 -45.29 -27.00 26.98
CA LEU A 609 -45.43 -27.66 25.68
C LEU A 609 -45.61 -29.16 25.90
N THR A 610 -46.62 -29.75 25.28
CA THR A 610 -46.84 -31.21 25.26
C THR A 610 -46.19 -31.88 24.05
N LYS A 611 -45.91 -31.13 22.97
CA LYS A 611 -45.16 -31.59 21.78
C LYS A 611 -44.31 -30.46 21.21
N LEU A 612 -43.11 -30.79 20.74
CA LEU A 612 -42.26 -29.86 19.99
C LEU A 612 -42.46 -30.09 18.49
N PRO A 613 -42.66 -29.03 17.69
CA PRO A 613 -42.68 -29.13 16.23
C PRO A 613 -41.25 -29.12 15.69
N VAL A 614 -40.40 -30.08 16.11
CA VAL A 614 -39.06 -30.29 15.54
C VAL A 614 -39.13 -31.27 14.39
#